data_AF-A0A7S2R8J5-F1
#
_entry.id   AF-A0A7S2R8J5-F1
#
_cell.length_a   1.000
_cell.length_b   1.000
_cell.length_c   1.000
_cell.angle_alpha   90.00
_cell.angle_beta   90.00
_cell.angle_gamma   90.00
#
_symmetry.space_group_name_H-M   'P 1'
#
loop_
_entity.id
_entity.type
_entity.pdbx_description
1 polymer ?
#
loop_
_entity_poly.entity_id
_entity_poly.type
_entity_poly.pdbx_seq_one_letter_code
_entity_poly.pdbx_strand_id
1 'polypeptide(L)'
;KIIFNNHLKAKAHPICIDTNERTNERKMPQSNDVVNLWTYVDEWTRCISSGYQRDSLYRHGKFDSCVAQFQDLKTAFRAKTINDEAESTEVIQQTNYKRNLGSEPANSPTAGYIWDLKEKPGWES
;
A
#
# COMPACT_ATOMS: atom_id res chain seq x y z
N LYS A 1 -78.06 -7.94 10.67
CA LYS A 1 -77.38 -8.55 11.84
C LYS A 1 -76.34 -9.55 11.31
N ILE A 2 -75.08 -9.12 11.38
CA ILE A 2 -73.78 -9.82 11.40
C ILE A 2 -73.57 -11.07 10.51
N ILE A 3 -72.72 -10.86 9.50
CA ILE A 3 -71.97 -11.84 8.69
C ILE A 3 -70.72 -12.25 9.49
N PHE A 4 -70.44 -13.56 9.63
CA PHE A 4 -69.15 -14.05 10.15
C PHE A 4 -68.30 -14.63 9.02
N ASN A 5 -67.33 -13.85 8.56
CA ASN A 5 -66.19 -14.30 7.76
C ASN A 5 -65.13 -14.89 8.71
N ASN A 6 -64.73 -16.15 8.46
CA ASN A 6 -63.60 -16.77 9.15
C ASN A 6 -62.28 -16.21 8.61
N HIS A 7 -61.74 -15.20 9.30
CA HIS A 7 -60.36 -14.74 9.11
C HIS A 7 -59.40 -15.63 9.90
N LEU A 8 -58.73 -16.56 9.21
CA LEU A 8 -57.41 -17.04 9.62
C LEU A 8 -56.40 -15.92 9.30
N LYS A 9 -55.96 -15.18 10.31
CA LYS A 9 -54.75 -14.35 10.24
C LYS A 9 -53.75 -14.86 11.25
N ALA A 10 -52.67 -15.43 10.73
CA ALA A 10 -51.49 -15.84 11.47
C ALA A 10 -50.95 -14.67 12.31
N LYS A 11 -50.64 -14.94 13.57
CA LYS A 11 -49.90 -14.00 14.44
C LYS A 11 -48.50 -13.83 13.85
N ALA A 12 -48.23 -12.65 13.30
CA ALA A 12 -46.86 -12.21 13.06
C ALA A 12 -46.20 -11.96 14.41
N HIS A 13 -45.26 -12.82 14.80
CA HIS A 13 -44.29 -12.47 15.83
C HIS A 13 -43.35 -11.40 15.27
N PRO A 14 -43.03 -10.33 16.03
CA PRO A 14 -42.00 -9.40 15.60
C PRO A 14 -40.69 -10.18 15.48
N ILE A 15 -40.11 -10.14 14.29
CA ILE A 15 -38.73 -10.54 14.05
C ILE A 15 -37.90 -9.64 14.94
N CYS A 16 -37.38 -10.17 16.04
CA CYS A 16 -36.24 -9.56 16.72
C CYS A 16 -35.10 -9.60 15.70
N ILE A 17 -34.87 -8.47 15.04
CA ILE A 17 -33.62 -8.25 14.33
C ILE A 17 -32.57 -8.20 15.44
N ASP A 18 -31.91 -9.32 15.68
CA ASP A 18 -30.66 -9.34 16.42
C ASP A 18 -29.68 -8.48 15.62
N THR A 19 -29.53 -7.21 16.00
CA THR A 19 -28.36 -6.41 15.67
C THR A 19 -27.18 -6.99 16.45
N ASN A 20 -26.78 -8.21 16.11
CA ASN A 20 -25.58 -8.82 16.63
C ASN A 20 -24.42 -8.27 15.82
N GLU A 21 -23.92 -7.12 16.27
CA GLU A 21 -22.59 -6.60 16.00
C GLU A 21 -21.56 -7.74 16.08
N ARG A 22 -21.23 -8.32 14.93
CA ARG A 22 -20.13 -9.27 14.83
C ARG A 22 -19.33 -9.04 13.58
N THR A 23 -18.78 -7.84 13.45
CA THR A 23 -17.57 -7.57 12.69
C THR A 23 -16.64 -6.71 13.55
N ASN A 24 -16.15 -7.29 14.65
CA ASN A 24 -14.85 -6.88 15.18
C ASN A 24 -13.76 -7.40 14.24
N GLU A 25 -13.87 -7.05 12.96
CA GLU A 25 -12.72 -7.04 12.07
C GLU A 25 -11.81 -5.99 12.67
N ARG A 26 -10.64 -6.40 13.16
CA ARG A 26 -9.59 -5.48 13.55
C ARG A 26 -9.14 -4.73 12.29
N LYS A 27 -9.93 -3.75 11.86
CA LYS A 27 -9.58 -2.85 10.78
C LYS A 27 -8.36 -2.09 11.26
N MET A 28 -7.34 -2.08 10.43
CA MET A 28 -6.16 -1.27 10.68
C MET A 28 -6.58 0.18 10.82
N PRO A 29 -5.93 0.96 11.72
CA PRO A 29 -6.26 2.35 11.96
C PRO A 29 -6.33 3.20 10.69
N GLN A 30 -5.44 2.94 9.73
CA GLN A 30 -5.35 3.68 8.49
C GLN A 30 -5.80 2.84 7.28
N SER A 31 -6.61 3.46 6.42
CA SER A 31 -7.00 2.88 5.14
C SER A 31 -5.80 2.70 4.20
N ASN A 32 -5.96 1.87 3.17
CA ASN A 32 -4.92 1.69 2.15
C ASN A 32 -4.77 2.91 1.23
N ASP A 33 -5.75 3.81 1.21
CA ASP A 33 -5.68 5.06 0.46
C ASP A 33 -4.69 6.05 1.10
N VAL A 34 -4.62 6.07 2.44
CA VAL A 34 -3.66 6.91 3.19
C VAL A 34 -2.27 6.30 3.17
N VAL A 35 -2.17 5.00 3.47
CA VAL A 35 -0.90 4.28 3.50
C VAL A 35 -1.05 2.96 2.77
N ASN A 36 -0.45 2.84 1.58
CA ASN A 36 -0.37 1.55 0.91
C ASN A 36 0.90 0.81 1.35
N LEU A 37 0.76 -0.12 2.31
CA LEU A 37 1.89 -0.88 2.85
C LEU A 37 2.58 -1.73 1.76
N TRP A 38 1.82 -2.27 0.80
CA TRP A 38 2.36 -3.11 -0.27
C TRP A 38 3.36 -2.36 -1.13
N THR A 39 3.12 -1.08 -1.42
CA THR A 39 4.07 -0.25 -2.17
C THR A 39 5.45 -0.22 -1.50
N TYR A 40 5.51 -0.08 -0.17
CA TYR A 40 6.79 -0.03 0.55
C TYR A 40 7.44 -1.42 0.67
N VAL A 41 6.64 -2.47 0.78
CA VAL A 41 7.15 -3.85 0.74
C VAL A 41 7.74 -4.15 -0.63
N ASP A 42 7.06 -3.78 -1.71
CA ASP A 42 7.52 -3.99 -3.09
C ASP A 42 8.81 -3.23 -3.36
N GLU A 43 8.91 -1.96 -2.93
CA GLU A 43 10.14 -1.18 -3.11
C GLU A 43 11.32 -1.77 -2.33
N TRP A 44 11.10 -2.22 -1.10
CA TRP A 44 12.15 -2.87 -0.31
C TRP A 44 12.56 -4.23 -0.88
N THR A 45 11.60 -5.08 -1.22
CA THR A 45 11.86 -6.41 -1.81
C THR A 45 12.55 -6.31 -3.17
N ARG A 46 12.17 -5.32 -3.98
CA ARG A 46 12.85 -5.00 -5.24
C ARG A 46 14.29 -4.57 -5.02
N CYS A 47 14.56 -3.73 -4.01
CA CYS A 47 15.92 -3.35 -3.68
C CYS A 47 16.79 -4.54 -3.26
N ILE A 48 16.29 -5.46 -2.43
CA ILE A 48 17.08 -6.64 -2.02
C ILE A 48 17.12 -7.74 -3.09
N SER A 49 16.39 -7.58 -4.20
CA SER A 49 16.38 -8.56 -5.28
C SER A 49 17.75 -8.69 -5.95
N SER A 50 18.10 -9.90 -6.37
CA SER A 50 19.37 -10.18 -7.04
C SER A 50 19.55 -9.37 -8.33
N GLY A 51 18.47 -9.15 -9.07
CA GLY A 51 18.49 -8.34 -10.30
C GLY A 51 18.93 -6.90 -10.02
N TYR A 52 18.30 -6.25 -9.05
CA TYR A 52 18.67 -4.88 -8.68
C TYR A 52 20.07 -4.79 -8.10
N GLN A 53 20.44 -5.69 -7.19
CA GLN A 53 21.74 -5.69 -6.54
C GLN A 53 22.88 -5.90 -7.54
N ARG A 54 22.68 -6.79 -8.52
CA ARG A 54 23.61 -6.99 -9.63
C ARG A 54 23.73 -5.73 -10.48
N ASP A 55 22.62 -5.07 -10.82
CA ASP A 55 22.64 -3.85 -11.61
C ASP A 55 23.33 -2.70 -10.87
N SER A 56 23.11 -2.57 -9.57
CA SER A 56 23.82 -1.61 -8.71
C SER A 56 25.33 -1.87 -8.69
N LEU A 57 25.75 -3.13 -8.57
CA LEU A 57 27.15 -3.52 -8.66
C LEU A 57 27.77 -3.14 -10.02
N TYR A 58 27.08 -3.42 -11.13
CA TYR A 58 27.59 -3.07 -12.47
C TYR A 58 27.66 -1.57 -12.73
N ARG A 59 26.73 -0.78 -12.19
CA ARG A 59 26.66 0.67 -12.44
C ARG A 59 27.52 1.49 -11.49
N HIS A 60 27.59 1.10 -10.24
CA HIS A 60 28.20 1.88 -9.16
C HIS A 60 29.42 1.19 -8.52
N GLY A 61 29.75 -0.04 -8.93
CA GLY A 61 30.86 -0.80 -8.38
C GLY A 61 30.63 -1.31 -6.96
N LYS A 62 29.40 -1.21 -6.44
CA LYS A 62 29.04 -1.62 -5.08
C LYS A 62 27.58 -2.08 -5.01
N PHE A 63 27.28 -2.95 -4.05
CA PHE A 63 25.92 -3.31 -3.70
C PHE A 63 25.18 -2.14 -3.02
N ASP A 64 23.87 -2.06 -3.22
CA ASP A 64 23.04 -1.12 -2.48
C ASP A 64 22.66 -1.74 -1.14
N SER A 65 22.88 -0.98 -0.06
CA SER A 65 22.52 -1.36 1.30
C SER A 65 21.01 -1.45 1.55
N CYS A 66 20.18 -0.86 0.67
CA CYS A 66 18.71 -0.82 0.78
C CYS A 66 18.19 -0.23 2.10
N VAL A 67 19.02 0.51 2.83
CA VAL A 67 18.67 1.04 4.14
C VAL A 67 17.54 2.07 4.01
N ALA A 68 17.55 2.91 2.98
CA ALA A 68 16.51 3.92 2.77
C ALA A 68 15.13 3.27 2.58
N GLN A 69 15.03 2.26 1.73
CA GLN A 69 13.78 1.52 1.45
C GLN A 69 13.32 0.73 2.67
N PHE A 70 14.25 0.16 3.45
CA PHE A 70 13.89 -0.52 4.69
C PHE A 70 13.39 0.46 5.76
N GLN A 71 13.98 1.66 5.86
CA GLN A 71 13.50 2.71 6.76
C GLN A 71 12.12 3.18 6.35
N ASP A 72 11.86 3.35 5.05
CA ASP A 72 10.54 3.72 4.54
C ASP A 72 9.49 2.65 4.86
N LEU A 73 9.84 1.37 4.73
CA LEU A 73 8.95 0.26 5.12
C LEU A 73 8.60 0.31 6.61
N LYS A 74 9.59 0.55 7.50
CA LYS A 74 9.34 0.71 8.94
C LYS A 74 8.44 1.92 9.22
N THR A 75 8.67 3.03 8.53
CA THR A 75 7.83 4.23 8.61
C THR A 75 6.41 3.94 8.16
N ALA A 76 6.22 3.16 7.09
CA ALA A 76 4.90 2.76 6.62
C ALA A 76 4.15 1.84 7.61
N PHE A 77 4.87 0.90 8.25
CA PHE A 77 4.30 0.11 9.34
C PHE A 77 3.85 0.98 10.51
N ARG A 78 4.67 1.96 10.91
CA ARG A 78 4.31 2.91 11.97
C ARG A 78 3.08 3.73 11.57
N ALA A 79 3.10 4.35 10.38
CA ALA A 79 2.00 5.18 9.90
C ALA A 79 0.67 4.41 9.88
N LYS A 80 0.69 3.14 9.49
CA LYS A 80 -0.47 2.25 9.53
C LYS A 80 -1.11 2.05 10.91
N THR A 81 -0.34 2.27 11.98
CA THR A 81 -0.80 2.12 13.36
C THR A 81 -1.24 3.44 14.01
N ILE A 82 -1.00 4.58 13.36
CA ILE A 82 -1.43 5.90 13.84
C ILE A 82 -2.94 6.02 13.62
N ASN A 83 -3.70 6.57 14.57
CA ASN A 83 -5.15 6.74 14.41
C ASN A 83 -5.51 8.04 13.67
N ASP A 84 -4.69 9.08 13.80
CA ASP A 84 -4.87 10.35 13.09
C ASP A 84 -4.37 10.22 11.64
N GLU A 85 -5.28 10.42 10.69
CA GLU A 85 -4.99 10.38 9.26
C GLU A 85 -4.02 11.49 8.82
N ALA A 86 -4.11 12.70 9.41
CA ALA A 86 -3.23 13.81 9.06
C ALA A 86 -1.79 13.52 9.51
N GLU A 87 -1.62 13.02 10.73
CA GLU A 87 -0.32 12.60 11.26
C GLU A 87 0.26 11.45 10.42
N SER A 88 -0.55 10.43 10.12
CA SER A 88 -0.14 9.31 9.25
C SER A 88 0.33 9.78 7.88
N THR A 89 -0.40 10.73 7.28
CA THR A 89 -0.04 11.31 5.98
C THR A 89 1.27 12.07 6.06
N GLU A 90 1.47 12.89 7.09
CA GLU A 90 2.72 13.64 7.29
C GLU A 90 3.93 12.70 7.43
N VAL A 91 3.79 11.65 8.24
CA VAL A 91 4.83 10.64 8.45
C VAL A 91 5.19 9.95 7.13
N ILE A 92 4.20 9.65 6.28
CA ILE A 92 4.43 9.05 4.96
C ILE A 92 5.11 10.02 3.98
N GLN A 93 4.77 11.32 4.01
CA GLN A 93 5.40 12.32 3.14
C GLN A 93 6.91 12.46 3.40
N GLN A 94 7.38 12.08 4.60
CA GLN A 94 8.80 12.09 4.94
C GLN A 94 9.59 10.88 4.41
N THR A 95 8.93 9.87 3.85
CA THR A 95 9.61 8.69 3.27
C THR A 95 10.50 9.08 2.09
N ASN A 96 11.60 8.35 1.88
CA ASN A 96 12.46 8.54 0.71
C ASN A 96 11.69 8.24 -0.59
N TYR A 97 10.78 7.25 -0.54
CA TYR A 97 9.86 6.94 -1.63
C TYR A 97 9.04 8.16 -2.03
N LYS A 98 8.32 8.82 -1.10
CA LYS A 98 7.52 9.99 -1.45
C LYS A 98 8.37 11.20 -1.86
N ARG A 99 9.53 11.40 -1.24
CA ARG A 99 10.42 12.53 -1.55
C ARG A 99 11.15 12.40 -2.89
N ASN A 100 11.53 11.19 -3.30
CA ASN A 100 12.40 10.97 -4.46
C ASN A 100 11.76 10.14 -5.58
N LEU A 101 10.82 9.25 -5.26
CA LEU A 101 10.29 8.23 -6.18
C LEU A 101 8.81 8.46 -6.54
N GLY A 102 8.07 9.17 -5.69
CA GLY A 102 6.61 9.29 -5.71
C GLY A 102 6.01 10.44 -6.53
N SER A 103 6.83 11.19 -7.27
CA SER A 103 6.37 12.33 -8.09
C SER A 103 6.83 12.28 -9.55
N GLU A 104 7.91 11.57 -9.87
CA GLU A 104 8.50 11.52 -11.21
C GLU A 104 9.19 10.15 -11.40
N PRO A 105 8.69 9.28 -12.30
CA PRO A 105 9.35 8.01 -12.63
C PRO A 105 10.82 8.19 -13.02
N ALA A 106 11.20 9.33 -13.60
CA ALA A 106 12.58 9.66 -13.97
C ALA A 106 13.54 9.80 -12.76
N ASN A 107 13.02 10.14 -11.58
CA ASN A 107 13.82 10.34 -10.36
C ASN A 107 14.03 9.05 -9.57
N SER A 108 13.44 7.95 -10.04
CA SER A 108 13.76 6.65 -9.49
C SER A 108 15.19 6.29 -9.89
N PRO A 109 16.13 6.08 -8.94
CA PRO A 109 17.48 5.57 -9.25
C PRO A 109 17.44 4.14 -9.84
N THR A 110 16.22 3.63 -9.99
CA THR A 110 15.78 2.29 -10.33
C THR A 110 14.84 2.26 -11.53
N ALA A 111 14.40 3.39 -12.08
CA ALA A 111 13.50 3.37 -13.23
C ALA A 111 14.27 2.88 -14.45
N GLY A 112 13.68 1.89 -15.13
CA GLY A 112 14.20 1.32 -16.37
C GLY A 112 14.50 2.37 -17.45
N TYR A 113 14.01 3.60 -17.32
CA TYR A 113 14.28 4.72 -18.22
C TYR A 113 15.76 5.13 -18.33
N ILE A 114 16.63 4.77 -17.37
CA ILE A 114 18.08 4.96 -17.56
C ILE A 114 18.60 4.10 -18.74
N TRP A 115 17.93 3.01 -19.10
CA TRP A 115 18.29 2.22 -20.29
C TRP A 115 17.98 2.95 -21.59
N ASP A 116 16.93 3.76 -21.64
CA ASP A 116 16.56 4.58 -22.80
C ASP A 116 17.46 5.82 -22.96
N LEU A 117 18.20 6.18 -21.90
CA LEU A 117 19.20 7.25 -21.89
C LEU A 117 20.64 6.75 -22.17
N LYS A 118 20.85 5.44 -22.36
CA LYS A 118 22.15 4.93 -22.79
C LYS A 118 22.33 5.20 -24.28
N GLU A 119 23.40 5.89 -24.62
CA GLU A 119 23.88 5.96 -25.99
C GLU A 119 24.03 4.54 -26.57
N LYS A 120 23.63 4.36 -27.84
CA LYS A 120 23.84 3.08 -28.52
C LYS A 120 25.32 2.72 -28.45
N PRO A 121 25.67 1.51 -28.02
CA PRO A 121 27.06 1.16 -27.91
C PRO A 121 27.72 1.14 -29.30
N GLY A 122 28.92 1.71 -29.40
CA GLY A 122 29.65 1.96 -30.65
C GLY A 122 30.15 0.73 -31.42
N TRP A 123 29.54 -0.43 -31.22
CA TRP A 123 29.70 -1.62 -32.08
C TRP A 123 28.53 -1.79 -33.07
N GLU A 124 27.53 -0.90 -33.02
CA GLU A 124 26.51 -0.75 -34.07
C GLU A 124 26.82 0.37 -35.09
N SER A 125 28.06 0.89 -35.11
CA SER A 125 28.53 1.87 -36.12
C SER A 125 29.15 1.21 -37.34
#